data_AF-A0A454XN43-F1
#
_entry.id   AF-A0A454XN43-F1
#
_cell.length_a   1.000
_cell.length_b   1.000
_cell.length_c   1.000
_cell.angle_alpha   90.00
_cell.angle_beta   90.00
_cell.angle_gamma   90.00
#
_symmetry.space_group_name_H-M   'P 1'
#
loop_
_entity.id
_entity.type
_entity.pdbx_description
1 polymer ?
#
loop_
_entity_poly.entity_id
_entity_poly.type
_entity_poly.pdbx_seq_one_letter_code
_entity_poly.pdbx_strand_id
1 'polypeptide(L)'
;MRAFCAILLVALAIVVHANEQTVGVKGTLWCGKEPIPHSDVQLLVHDTFSDNVLMTVSTNGSGYFQLTGSRNKAYSMRTYVKFFFFCNPNNAKPDPNAKCTRVVRADLPDNIAIDGKNPKWYDMPNVVMKPDGKMPNEDQDCKN
;
A
#
# COMPACT_ATOMS: atom_id res chain seq x y z
N MET A 1 18.65 41.02 29.78
CA MET A 1 17.62 40.98 28.72
C MET A 1 18.13 40.42 27.39
N ARG A 2 19.28 40.86 26.85
CA ARG A 2 19.83 40.33 25.58
C ARG A 2 20.21 38.84 25.60
N ALA A 3 20.79 38.35 26.70
CA ALA A 3 21.15 36.93 26.84
C ALA A 3 19.95 35.99 26.97
N PHE A 4 18.85 36.46 27.59
CA PHE A 4 17.61 35.68 27.74
C PHE A 4 16.88 35.50 26.39
N CYS A 5 16.89 36.49 25.50
CA CYS A 5 16.37 36.34 24.13
C CYS A 5 17.17 35.33 23.30
N ALA A 6 18.50 35.30 23.45
CA ALA A 6 19.34 34.35 22.72
C ALA A 6 19.10 32.91 23.17
N ILE A 7 18.87 32.68 24.46
CA ILE A 7 18.53 31.35 25.01
C ILE A 7 17.13 30.90 24.56
N LEU A 8 16.17 31.82 24.47
CA LEU A 8 14.82 31.52 23.98
C LEU A 8 14.78 31.15 22.48
N LEU A 9 15.69 31.72 21.67
CA LEU A 9 15.82 31.41 20.24
C LEU A 9 16.51 30.06 19.98
N VAL A 10 17.45 29.65 20.83
CA VAL A 10 18.10 28.33 20.74
C VAL A 10 17.15 27.21 21.22
N ALA A 11 16.26 27.50 22.18
CA ALA A 11 15.29 26.54 22.70
C ALA A 11 14.17 26.17 21.68
N LEU A 12 13.98 26.95 20.61
CA LEU A 12 12.96 26.69 19.58
C LEU A 12 13.45 25.83 18.41
N ALA A 13 14.72 25.43 18.38
CA ALA A 13 15.25 24.54 17.35
C ALA A 13 14.91 23.07 17.70
N ILE A 14 13.62 22.71 17.63
CA ILE A 14 13.22 21.30 17.60
C ILE A 14 13.67 20.75 16.24
N VAL A 15 14.81 20.07 16.22
CA VAL A 15 15.27 19.36 15.03
C VAL A 15 14.35 18.17 14.82
N VAL A 16 13.41 18.28 13.88
CA VAL A 16 12.61 17.14 13.45
C VAL A 16 13.50 16.24 12.61
N HIS A 17 13.98 15.16 13.21
CA HIS A 17 14.74 14.14 12.50
C HIS A 17 13.79 13.24 11.71
N ALA A 18 13.91 13.24 10.38
CA ALA A 18 13.24 12.28 9.52
C ALA A 18 14.16 11.07 9.32
N ASN A 19 13.69 9.89 9.70
CA ASN A 19 14.38 8.63 9.43
C ASN A 19 13.76 7.97 8.19
N GLU A 20 14.58 7.22 7.46
CA GLU A 20 14.06 6.31 6.43
C GLU A 20 13.32 5.18 7.12
N GLN A 21 12.04 5.02 6.80
CA GLN A 21 11.20 3.91 7.25
C GLN A 21 10.86 3.01 6.08
N THR A 22 10.96 1.70 6.27
CA THR A 22 10.72 0.70 5.22
C THR A 22 9.65 -0.30 5.67
N VAL A 23 8.76 -0.66 4.76
CA VAL A 23 7.74 -1.69 4.93
C VAL A 23 7.92 -2.76 3.85
N GLY A 24 7.72 -4.03 4.22
CA GLY A 24 7.70 -5.15 3.29
C GLY A 24 6.44 -5.98 3.47
N VAL A 25 5.75 -6.27 2.38
CA VAL A 25 4.49 -7.01 2.39
C VAL A 25 4.55 -8.12 1.36
N LYS A 26 4.02 -9.30 1.70
CA LYS A 26 3.87 -10.41 0.77
C LYS A 26 2.60 -11.19 1.06
N GLY A 27 2.10 -11.88 0.04
CA GLY A 27 0.86 -12.65 0.16
C GLY A 27 0.48 -13.30 -1.16
N THR A 28 -0.74 -13.82 -1.22
CA THR A 28 -1.31 -14.42 -2.43
C THR A 28 -2.72 -13.90 -2.70
N LEU A 29 -3.02 -13.71 -3.98
CA LEU A 29 -4.28 -13.19 -4.47
C LEU A 29 -5.07 -14.29 -5.20
N TRP A 30 -6.34 -14.44 -4.84
CA TRP A 30 -7.22 -15.50 -5.30
C TRP A 30 -8.55 -14.94 -5.82
N CYS A 31 -9.11 -15.59 -6.83
CA CYS A 31 -10.49 -15.45 -7.28
C CYS A 31 -11.23 -16.74 -6.93
N GLY A 32 -11.99 -16.74 -5.84
CA GLY A 32 -12.57 -17.97 -5.29
C GLY A 32 -11.49 -19.01 -4.94
N LYS A 33 -11.30 -20.02 -5.79
CA LYS A 33 -10.32 -21.11 -5.62
C LYS A 33 -9.14 -21.05 -6.58
N GLU A 34 -9.12 -20.08 -7.50
CA GLU A 34 -8.08 -19.96 -8.51
C GLU A 34 -7.15 -18.78 -8.17
N PRO A 35 -5.82 -18.89 -8.33
CA PRO A 35 -4.93 -17.76 -8.15
C PRO A 35 -5.15 -16.72 -9.25
N ILE A 36 -4.96 -15.43 -8.94
CA ILE A 36 -5.04 -14.34 -9.92
C ILE A 36 -3.62 -13.95 -10.35
N PRO A 37 -3.15 -14.37 -11.54
CA PRO A 37 -1.85 -13.96 -12.05
C PRO A 37 -1.91 -12.58 -12.73
N HIS A 38 -0.75 -11.92 -12.83
CA HIS A 38 -0.57 -10.68 -13.59
C HIS A 38 -1.50 -9.53 -13.18
N SER A 39 -1.90 -9.51 -11.91
CA SER A 39 -2.74 -8.47 -11.30
C SER A 39 -1.85 -7.49 -10.55
N ASP A 40 -2.09 -6.19 -10.74
CA ASP A 40 -1.28 -5.15 -10.10
C ASP A 40 -1.61 -5.02 -8.61
N VAL A 41 -0.56 -4.91 -7.82
CA VAL A 41 -0.58 -4.73 -6.38
C VAL A 41 0.24 -3.50 -6.05
N GLN A 42 -0.42 -2.50 -5.46
CA GLN A 42 0.21 -1.23 -5.10
C GLN A 42 0.29 -1.11 -3.60
N LEU A 43 1.47 -0.79 -3.09
CA LEU A 43 1.69 -0.37 -1.71
C LEU A 43 1.64 1.16 -1.66
N LEU A 44 0.77 1.70 -0.81
CA LEU A 44 0.57 3.13 -0.66
C LEU A 44 0.80 3.56 0.79
N VAL A 45 1.18 4.83 0.95
CA VAL A 45 1.21 5.51 2.24
C VAL A 45 0.21 6.65 2.22
N HIS A 46 -0.57 6.76 3.30
CA HIS A 46 -1.48 7.87 3.48
C HIS A 46 -0.69 9.15 3.77
N ASP A 47 -1.05 10.24 3.09
CA ASP A 47 -0.44 11.55 3.29
C ASP A 47 -1.49 12.65 3.44
N THR A 48 -1.08 13.78 4.01
CA THR A 48 -1.99 14.87 4.35
C THR A 48 -2.71 15.45 3.13
N PHE A 49 -2.03 15.50 1.97
CA PHE A 49 -2.58 16.09 0.74
C PHE A 49 -3.06 15.03 -0.25
N SER A 50 -2.22 14.05 -0.53
CA SER A 50 -2.53 12.96 -1.46
C SER A 50 -1.74 11.71 -1.08
N ASP A 51 -2.40 10.56 -1.15
CA ASP A 51 -1.75 9.28 -0.92
C ASP A 51 -0.67 9.04 -1.98
N ASN A 52 0.46 8.50 -1.54
CA ASN A 52 1.60 8.26 -2.42
C ASN A 52 1.78 6.76 -2.64
N VAL A 53 1.95 6.37 -3.89
CA VAL A 53 2.38 5.02 -4.26
C VAL A 53 3.85 4.88 -3.91
N LEU A 54 4.18 3.88 -3.09
CA LEU A 54 5.55 3.53 -2.76
C LEU A 54 6.13 2.51 -3.73
N MET A 55 5.32 1.54 -4.14
CA MET A 55 5.72 0.47 -5.05
C MET A 55 4.51 -0.17 -5.73
N THR A 56 4.68 -0.58 -6.97
CA THR A 56 3.72 -1.40 -7.73
C THR A 56 4.42 -2.66 -8.21
N VAL A 57 3.81 -3.81 -8.00
CA VAL A 57 4.26 -5.10 -8.55
C VAL A 57 3.08 -5.81 -9.19
N SER A 58 3.32 -6.79 -10.06
CA SER A 58 2.26 -7.67 -10.56
C SER A 58 2.39 -9.06 -9.95
N THR A 59 1.26 -9.71 -9.64
CA THR A 59 1.26 -11.09 -9.14
C THR A 59 1.86 -12.05 -10.17
N ASN A 60 2.52 -13.10 -9.68
CA ASN A 60 3.06 -14.16 -10.53
C ASN A 60 1.99 -15.22 -10.88
N GLY A 61 2.39 -16.30 -11.56
CA GLY A 61 1.51 -17.39 -11.97
C GLY A 61 0.73 -18.09 -10.83
N SER A 62 1.23 -18.04 -9.60
CA SER A 62 0.55 -18.58 -8.42
C SER A 62 -0.25 -17.52 -7.64
N GLY A 63 -0.43 -16.32 -8.22
CA GLY A 63 -1.07 -15.20 -7.55
C GLY A 63 -0.22 -14.57 -6.42
N TYR A 64 1.05 -14.98 -6.29
CA TYR A 64 1.93 -14.46 -5.25
C TYR A 64 2.43 -13.06 -5.60
N PHE A 65 2.50 -12.20 -4.58
CA PHE A 65 3.12 -10.89 -4.67
C PHE A 65 4.06 -10.65 -3.48
N GLN A 66 5.07 -9.82 -3.71
CA GLN A 66 6.00 -9.35 -2.70
C GLN A 66 6.47 -7.96 -3.10
N LEU A 67 6.32 -6.97 -2.22
CA LEU A 67 6.71 -5.60 -2.50
C LEU A 67 7.21 -4.91 -1.24
N THR A 68 8.13 -3.97 -1.45
CA THR A 68 8.74 -3.15 -0.41
C THR A 68 8.64 -1.70 -0.80
N GLY A 69 8.44 -0.83 0.18
CA GLY A 69 8.47 0.60 -0.02
C GLY A 69 9.15 1.28 1.15
N SER A 70 9.89 2.35 0.89
CA SER A 70 10.48 3.19 1.93
C SER A 70 10.11 4.66 1.75
N ARG A 71 10.13 5.40 2.86
CA ARG A 71 9.97 6.85 2.86
C ARG A 71 10.66 7.47 4.06
N ASN A 72 11.22 8.66 3.87
CA ASN A 72 11.68 9.49 4.98
C ASN A 72 10.47 10.12 5.70
N LYS A 73 10.20 9.70 6.94
CA LYS A 73 9.16 10.31 7.79
C LYS A 73 9.67 10.46 9.22
N ALA A 74 9.19 11.50 9.89
CA ALA A 74 9.43 11.72 11.32
C ALA A 74 8.46 10.93 12.22
N TYR A 75 7.39 10.36 11.63
CA TYR A 75 6.32 9.65 12.33
C TYR A 75 5.96 8.36 11.59
N SER A 76 5.28 7.45 12.29
CA SER A 76 4.81 6.17 11.76
C SER A 76 4.05 6.32 10.42
N MET A 77 4.39 5.46 9.45
CA MET A 77 3.73 5.40 8.16
C MET A 77 2.43 4.58 8.24
N ARG A 78 1.29 5.24 8.01
CA ARG A 78 0.01 4.55 7.76
C ARG A 78 -0.01 4.04 6.32
N THR A 79 0.16 2.74 6.15
CA THR A 79 0.28 2.10 4.83
C THR A 79 -0.89 1.18 4.54
N TYR A 80 -1.18 0.98 3.27
CA TYR A 80 -2.22 0.07 2.81
C TYR A 80 -1.88 -0.47 1.43
N VAL A 81 -2.53 -1.56 1.03
CA VAL A 81 -2.34 -2.19 -0.27
C VAL A 81 -3.62 -2.04 -1.10
N LYS A 82 -3.47 -1.65 -2.37
CA LYS A 82 -4.51 -1.72 -3.39
C LYS A 82 -4.25 -2.92 -4.30
N PHE A 83 -5.26 -3.76 -4.47
CA PHE A 83 -5.24 -4.89 -5.39
C PHE A 83 -6.11 -4.56 -6.60
N PHE A 84 -5.52 -4.50 -7.78
CA PHE A 84 -6.20 -4.30 -9.06
C PHE A 84 -6.48 -5.66 -9.65
N PHE A 85 -7.73 -6.10 -9.60
CA PHE A 85 -8.04 -7.49 -9.88
C PHE A 85 -9.09 -7.62 -10.97
N PHE A 86 -9.05 -8.79 -11.57
CA PHE A 86 -10.05 -9.24 -12.49
C PHE A 86 -10.52 -10.62 -12.06
N CYS A 87 -11.76 -10.70 -11.58
CA CYS A 87 -12.36 -11.90 -11.03
C CYS A 87 -13.83 -11.91 -11.42
N ASN A 88 -14.19 -12.79 -12.36
CA ASN A 88 -15.52 -12.87 -12.94
C ASN A 88 -16.05 -14.31 -12.87
N PRO A 89 -17.36 -14.52 -12.68
CA PRO A 89 -17.96 -15.83 -12.43
C PRO A 89 -17.78 -16.87 -13.55
N ASN A 90 -17.40 -16.46 -14.76
CA ASN A 90 -17.29 -17.33 -15.94
C ASN A 90 -15.91 -17.32 -16.60
N ASN A 91 -14.87 -16.82 -15.92
CA ASN A 91 -13.54 -16.58 -16.53
C ASN A 91 -13.60 -15.72 -17.81
N ALA A 92 -14.69 -14.97 -18.00
CA ALA A 92 -14.84 -14.00 -19.07
C ALA A 92 -13.63 -13.06 -19.01
N LYS A 93 -12.97 -12.74 -20.12
CA LYS A 93 -11.78 -11.88 -20.14
C LYS A 93 -12.12 -10.43 -19.76
N PRO A 94 -11.14 -9.63 -19.28
CA PRO A 94 -11.35 -8.21 -19.06
C PRO A 94 -11.84 -7.55 -20.33
N ASP A 95 -12.86 -6.69 -20.23
CA ASP A 95 -13.29 -5.87 -21.36
C ASP A 95 -12.12 -4.94 -21.72
N PRO A 96 -11.55 -5.02 -22.93
CA PRO A 96 -10.44 -4.17 -23.34
C PRO A 96 -10.82 -2.68 -23.39
N ASN A 97 -12.12 -2.35 -23.42
CA ASN A 97 -12.63 -0.99 -23.39
C ASN A 97 -13.06 -0.54 -21.98
N ALA A 98 -12.87 -1.39 -20.96
CA ALA A 98 -13.18 -1.01 -19.59
C ALA A 98 -12.31 0.18 -19.17
N LYS A 99 -12.96 1.33 -18.95
CA LYS A 99 -12.29 2.54 -18.46
C LYS A 99 -11.87 2.43 -17.00
N CYS A 100 -12.49 1.52 -16.26
CA CYS A 100 -12.35 1.38 -14.82
C CYS A 100 -11.97 -0.06 -14.46
N THR A 101 -11.05 -0.20 -13.51
CA THR A 101 -10.64 -1.48 -12.92
C THR A 101 -11.18 -1.58 -11.50
N ARG A 102 -11.63 -2.78 -11.09
CA ARG A 102 -12.04 -3.03 -9.71
C ARG A 102 -10.79 -3.05 -8.82
N VAL A 103 -10.87 -2.36 -7.69
CA VAL A 103 -9.77 -2.26 -6.73
C VAL A 103 -10.28 -2.59 -5.33
N VAL A 104 -9.57 -3.44 -4.59
CA VAL A 104 -9.81 -3.61 -3.15
C VAL A 104 -8.66 -3.00 -2.38
N ARG A 105 -9.01 -2.24 -1.34
CA ARG A 105 -8.06 -1.72 -0.35
C ARG A 105 -8.00 -2.64 0.87
N ALA A 106 -6.79 -3.00 1.27
CA ALA A 106 -6.52 -3.63 2.55
C ALA A 106 -5.57 -2.76 3.37
N ASP A 107 -6.02 -2.30 4.54
CA ASP A 107 -5.18 -1.57 5.47
C ASP A 107 -4.16 -2.52 6.13
N LEU A 108 -2.92 -2.04 6.26
CA LEU A 108 -1.86 -2.79 6.92
C LEU A 108 -1.84 -2.40 8.41
N PRO A 109 -1.40 -3.31 9.31
CA PRO A 109 -1.28 -2.98 10.72
C PRO A 109 -0.33 -1.79 10.93
N ASP A 110 -0.73 -0.86 11.80
CA ASP A 110 0.17 0.18 12.28
C ASP A 110 1.37 -0.49 12.95
N ASN A 111 2.60 -0.06 12.63
CA ASN A 111 3.92 -0.55 13.13
C ASN A 111 4.69 -1.57 12.28
N ILE A 112 4.21 -1.98 11.11
CA ILE A 112 5.00 -2.89 10.25
C ILE A 112 6.09 -2.15 9.46
N ALA A 113 5.96 -0.84 9.32
CA ALA A 113 7.03 0.02 8.82
C ALA A 113 8.06 0.23 9.94
N ILE A 114 9.33 -0.05 9.65
CA ILE A 114 10.43 0.03 10.61
C ILE A 114 11.52 0.97 10.12
N ASP A 115 12.23 1.59 11.06
CA ASP A 115 13.38 2.44 10.74
C ASP A 115 14.50 1.63 10.08
N GLY A 116 15.11 2.22 9.06
CA GLY A 116 16.18 1.63 8.27
C GLY A 116 15.72 1.08 6.92
N LYS A 117 16.69 0.57 6.15
CA LYS A 117 16.50 0.15 4.75
C LYS A 117 15.93 -1.26 4.58
N ASN A 118 16.05 -2.09 5.61
CA ASN A 118 15.63 -3.48 5.52
C ASN A 118 14.20 -3.60 6.05
N PRO A 119 13.24 -4.10 5.24
CA PRO A 119 11.88 -4.27 5.70
C PRO A 119 11.77 -5.40 6.73
N LYS A 120 10.85 -5.22 7.69
CA LYS A 120 10.20 -6.36 8.34
C LYS A 120 9.09 -6.85 7.41
N TRP A 121 9.12 -8.14 7.08
CA TRP A 121 8.09 -8.74 6.23
C TRP A 121 6.80 -8.96 7.01
N TYR A 122 5.70 -8.45 6.47
CA TYR A 122 4.34 -8.78 6.88
C TYR A 122 3.74 -9.78 5.91
N ASP A 123 3.44 -10.96 6.42
CA ASP A 123 2.72 -12.02 5.72
C ASP A 123 1.21 -11.72 5.77
N MET A 124 0.66 -11.22 4.66
CA MET A 124 -0.77 -10.99 4.55
C MET A 124 -1.54 -12.32 4.48
N PRO A 125 -2.69 -12.44 5.16
CA PRO A 125 -3.64 -13.50 4.90
C PRO A 125 -4.01 -13.54 3.41
N ASN A 126 -4.35 -14.73 2.90
CA ASN A 126 -4.78 -14.89 1.51
C ASN A 126 -5.93 -13.94 1.19
N VAL A 127 -5.75 -13.15 0.14
CA VAL A 127 -6.76 -12.18 -0.31
C VAL A 127 -7.65 -12.89 -1.32
N VAL A 128 -8.87 -13.23 -0.91
CA VAL A 128 -9.83 -13.96 -1.75
C VAL A 128 -10.88 -12.99 -2.28
N MET A 129 -10.79 -12.69 -3.56
CA MET A 129 -11.76 -11.91 -4.32
C MET A 129 -12.98 -12.78 -4.65
N LYS A 130 -14.16 -12.15 -4.59
CA LYS A 130 -15.40 -12.79 -5.01
C LYS A 130 -15.65 -12.51 -6.50
N PRO A 131 -16.00 -13.54 -7.30
CA PRO A 131 -16.38 -13.36 -8.69
C PRO A 131 -17.63 -12.49 -8.82
N ASP A 132 -18.57 -12.69 -7.89
CA ASP A 132 -19.84 -11.98 -7.82
C ASP A 132 -19.94 -11.12 -6.56
N GLY A 133 -20.51 -9.93 -6.73
CA GLY A 133 -20.75 -8.99 -5.66
C GLY A 133 -19.54 -8.13 -5.30
N LYS A 134 -19.80 -7.10 -4.50
CA LYS A 134 -18.84 -6.10 -4.06
C LYS A 134 -18.10 -6.58 -2.82
N MET A 135 -16.77 -6.56 -2.84
CA MET A 135 -15.94 -6.80 -1.66
C MET A 135 -16.03 -5.62 -0.67
N PRO A 136 -15.80 -5.84 0.63
CA PRO A 136 -15.55 -4.75 1.57
C PRO A 136 -14.36 -3.91 1.10
N ASN A 137 -14.47 -2.58 1.20
CA ASN A 137 -13.45 -1.64 0.73
C ASN A 137 -13.09 -1.79 -0.76
N GLU A 138 -14.04 -2.30 -1.56
CA GLU A 138 -13.93 -2.27 -3.01
C GLU A 138 -14.35 -0.91 -3.56
N ASP A 139 -13.55 -0.43 -4.51
CA ASP A 139 -13.79 0.76 -5.29
C ASP A 139 -13.48 0.49 -6.78
N GLN A 140 -13.61 1.51 -7.61
CA GLN A 140 -13.22 1.49 -9.00
C GLN A 140 -12.15 2.56 -9.27
N ASP A 141 -11.06 2.16 -9.93
CA ASP A 141 -10.03 3.08 -10.39
C ASP A 141 -10.17 3.27 -11.90
N CYS A 142 -10.56 4.47 -12.31
CA CYS A 142 -10.83 4.83 -13.69
C CYS A 142 -9.72 5.72 -14.23
N LYS A 143 -9.15 5.34 -15.38
CA LYS A 143 -8.21 6.23 -16.10
C LYS A 143 -9.02 7.33 -16.78
N ASN A 144 -8.69 8.59 -16.48
CA ASN A 144 -9.24 9.77 -17.16
C ASN A 144 -8.71 9.91 -18.59
#